data_AF-A0A661R854-F1
#
_entry.id   AF-A0A661R854-F1
#
_cell.length_a   1.000
_cell.length_b   1.000
_cell.length_c   1.000
_cell.angle_alpha   90.00
_cell.angle_beta   90.00
_cell.angle_gamma   90.00
#
_symmetry.space_group_name_H-M   'P 1'
#
loop_
_entity.id
_entity.type
_entity.pdbx_description
1 polymer ?
#
loop_
_entity_poly.entity_id
_entity_poly.type
_entity_poly.pdbx_seq_one_letter_code
_entity_poly.pdbx_strand_id
1 'polypeptide(L)'
;MDPSSIRAYYKKGEHQLAVRSYDWENADILEWFLNSTRMGYPNAAMWHDNESDYLMQKAMTRSRTQEERVENFKEYHTYLLQQYLWAPFYLPAKIFAVGNRLVYPKDALDRRFMGIGVLDWDLK
;
A
#
# COMPACT_ATOMS: atom_id res chain seq x y z
N MET A 1 -11.34 9.65 -18.96
CA MET A 1 -10.78 8.38 -19.47
C MET A 1 -11.24 7.27 -18.57
N ASP A 2 -11.62 6.12 -19.13
CA ASP A 2 -11.89 4.93 -18.34
C ASP A 2 -10.57 4.33 -17.78
N PRO A 3 -10.62 3.48 -16.75
CA PRO A 3 -9.42 2.90 -16.14
C PRO A 3 -8.52 2.10 -17.10
N SER A 4 -9.05 1.55 -18.20
CA SER A 4 -8.25 0.80 -19.17
C SER A 4 -7.46 1.74 -20.07
N SER A 5 -8.06 2.85 -20.50
CA SER A 5 -7.39 3.89 -21.27
C SER A 5 -6.23 4.54 -20.48
N ILE A 6 -6.42 4.79 -19.18
CA ILE A 6 -5.35 5.34 -18.32
C ILE A 6 -4.18 4.35 -18.21
N ARG A 7 -4.46 3.06 -18.03
CA ARG A 7 -3.42 2.01 -17.99
C ARG A 7 -2.66 1.92 -19.32
N ALA A 8 -3.38 1.97 -20.43
CA ALA A 8 -2.77 1.97 -21.76
C ALA A 8 -1.87 3.18 -21.97
N TYR A 9 -2.25 4.35 -21.43
CA TYR A 9 -1.42 5.55 -21.47
C TYR A 9 -0.15 5.42 -20.63
N TYR A 10 -0.26 4.95 -19.38
CA TYR A 10 0.94 4.76 -18.53
C TYR A 10 1.96 3.79 -19.15
N LYS A 11 1.49 2.75 -19.85
CA LYS A 11 2.36 1.82 -20.57
C LYS A 11 3.22 2.45 -21.66
N LYS A 12 2.85 3.64 -22.16
CA LYS A 12 3.67 4.40 -23.11
C LYS A 12 4.85 5.10 -22.43
N GLY A 13 4.77 5.38 -21.13
CA GLY A 13 5.83 6.08 -20.38
C GLY A 13 6.01 7.56 -20.77
N GLU A 14 5.04 8.16 -21.45
CA GLU A 14 5.11 9.54 -21.96
C GLU A 14 4.64 10.58 -20.93
N HIS A 15 4.05 10.15 -19.82
CA HIS A 15 3.55 11.07 -18.79
C HIS A 15 4.69 11.65 -17.96
N GLN A 16 4.54 12.91 -17.56
CA GLN A 16 5.50 13.58 -16.67
C GLN A 16 5.14 13.41 -15.19
N LEU A 17 3.85 13.25 -14.89
CA LEU A 17 3.33 13.13 -13.53
C LEU A 17 2.05 12.29 -13.52
N ALA A 18 1.87 11.50 -12.47
CA ALA A 18 0.64 10.77 -12.21
C ALA A 18 0.18 11.02 -10.77
N VAL A 19 -1.09 11.38 -10.59
CA VAL A 19 -1.74 11.39 -9.28
C VAL A 19 -2.46 10.06 -9.09
N ARG A 20 -2.13 9.35 -8.01
CA ARG A 20 -2.65 8.01 -7.76
C ARG A 20 -3.04 7.85 -6.30
N SER A 21 -4.09 7.06 -6.08
CA SER A 21 -4.54 6.63 -4.77
C SER A 21 -4.37 5.11 -4.65
N TYR A 22 -4.17 4.64 -3.42
CA TYR A 22 -4.25 3.24 -3.03
C TYR A 22 -4.94 3.12 -1.68
N ASP A 23 -5.51 1.95 -1.42
CA ASP A 23 -6.22 1.60 -0.18
C ASP A 23 -5.59 0.41 0.56
N TRP A 24 -4.51 -0.15 0.02
CA TRP A 24 -3.77 -1.26 0.62
C TRP A 24 -2.90 -0.79 1.79
N GLU A 25 -3.13 -1.37 2.96
CA GLU A 25 -2.52 -0.93 4.23
C GLU A 25 -1.22 -1.66 4.59
N ASN A 26 -0.83 -2.70 3.85
CA ASN A 26 0.41 -3.44 4.11
C ASN A 26 1.64 -2.73 3.50
N ALA A 27 2.79 -2.90 4.15
CA ALA A 27 4.06 -2.24 3.80
C ALA A 27 4.60 -2.65 2.41
N ASP A 28 4.10 -3.74 1.84
CA ASP A 28 4.46 -4.20 0.50
C ASP A 28 3.79 -3.40 -0.64
N ILE A 29 2.91 -2.45 -0.33
CA ILE A 29 2.21 -1.65 -1.34
C ILE A 29 3.16 -0.97 -2.34
N LEU A 30 4.34 -0.52 -1.89
CA LEU A 30 5.26 0.21 -2.76
C LEU A 30 5.90 -0.67 -3.84
N GLU A 31 5.99 -1.99 -3.64
CA GLU A 31 6.44 -2.93 -4.70
C GLU A 31 5.48 -2.89 -5.88
N TRP A 32 4.17 -2.88 -5.61
CA TRP A 32 3.18 -2.78 -6.65
C TRP A 32 3.38 -1.51 -7.48
N PHE A 33 3.78 -0.39 -6.87
CA PHE A 33 3.94 0.88 -7.57
C PHE A 33 5.33 1.12 -8.17
N LEU A 34 6.38 0.47 -7.67
CA LEU A 34 7.76 0.89 -7.96
C LEU A 34 8.69 -0.27 -8.32
N ASN A 35 8.25 -1.53 -8.33
CA ASN A 35 9.11 -2.64 -8.77
C ASN A 35 9.42 -2.56 -10.28
N SER A 36 10.66 -2.83 -10.65
CA SER A 36 11.13 -2.72 -12.05
C SER A 36 10.46 -3.72 -13.00
N THR A 37 9.97 -4.87 -12.49
CA THR A 37 9.29 -5.89 -13.31
C THR A 37 7.90 -5.47 -13.77
N ARG A 38 7.39 -4.33 -13.26
CA ARG A 38 6.02 -3.85 -13.45
C ARG A 38 5.94 -2.57 -14.28
N MET A 39 6.97 -2.26 -15.07
CA MET A 39 7.06 -1.04 -15.87
C MET A 39 5.79 -0.74 -16.68
N GLY A 40 5.45 0.54 -16.77
CA GLY A 40 4.30 1.03 -17.54
C GLY A 40 2.98 0.88 -16.79
N TYR A 41 2.74 -0.23 -16.10
CA TYR A 41 1.66 -0.37 -15.12
C TYR A 41 1.80 -1.71 -14.38
N PRO A 42 1.67 -1.76 -13.05
CA PRO A 42 1.39 -0.66 -12.12
C PRO A 42 2.56 0.30 -11.82
N ASN A 43 3.79 0.03 -12.27
CA ASN A 43 4.89 0.98 -12.10
C ASN A 43 4.81 2.10 -13.15
N ALA A 44 3.98 3.09 -12.85
CA ALA A 44 3.85 4.30 -13.66
C ALA A 44 5.03 5.26 -13.45
N ALA A 45 5.83 5.13 -12.38
CA ALA A 45 7.03 5.95 -12.25
C ALA A 45 8.11 5.61 -13.31
N MET A 46 7.93 4.49 -14.04
CA MET A 46 8.94 3.93 -14.94
C MET A 46 10.27 3.69 -14.22
N TRP A 47 10.20 3.45 -12.91
CA TRP A 47 11.36 3.30 -12.06
C TRP A 47 12.01 1.93 -12.29
N HIS A 48 13.31 1.92 -12.51
CA HIS A 48 14.09 0.71 -12.64
C HIS A 48 15.41 0.88 -11.88
N ASP A 49 15.53 0.19 -10.75
CA ASP A 49 16.73 0.25 -9.92
C ASP A 49 16.94 -1.03 -9.13
N ASN A 50 18.12 -1.63 -9.33
CA ASN A 50 18.47 -2.94 -8.78
C ASN A 50 18.51 -2.93 -7.24
N GLU A 51 18.92 -1.81 -6.63
CA GLU A 51 19.00 -1.70 -5.17
C GLU A 51 17.59 -1.70 -4.57
N SER A 52 16.67 -0.88 -5.10
CA SER A 52 15.29 -0.90 -4.65
C SER A 52 14.61 -2.27 -4.80
N ASP A 53 14.88 -2.98 -5.90
CA ASP A 53 14.36 -4.33 -6.12
C ASP A 53 14.95 -5.34 -5.13
N TYR A 54 16.25 -5.24 -4.84
CA TYR A 54 16.92 -6.07 -3.85
C TYR A 54 16.38 -5.84 -2.44
N LEU A 55 16.27 -4.57 -2.01
CA LEU A 55 15.73 -4.19 -0.70
C LEU A 55 14.29 -4.68 -0.53
N MET A 56 13.47 -4.57 -1.58
CA MET A 56 12.12 -5.12 -1.56
C MET A 56 12.13 -6.64 -1.41
N GLN A 57 12.96 -7.34 -2.19
CA GLN A 57 13.07 -8.80 -2.10
C GLN A 57 13.53 -9.25 -0.71
N LYS A 58 14.50 -8.55 -0.12
CA LYS A 58 14.99 -8.76 1.24
C LYS A 58 13.85 -8.63 2.25
N ALA A 59 13.09 -7.53 2.19
CA ALA A 59 11.96 -7.28 3.08
C ALA A 59 10.87 -8.36 2.97
N MET A 60 10.57 -8.81 1.75
CA MET A 60 9.53 -9.81 1.47
C MET A 60 9.90 -11.23 1.85
N THR A 61 11.15 -11.64 1.63
CA THR A 61 11.50 -13.08 1.60
C THR A 61 12.58 -13.50 2.58
N ARG A 62 13.36 -12.56 3.12
CA ARG A 62 14.57 -12.88 3.90
C ARG A 62 14.45 -12.63 5.40
N SER A 63 13.36 -12.02 5.84
CA SER A 63 13.10 -11.73 7.25
C SER A 63 12.69 -12.99 8.01
N ARG A 64 13.35 -13.30 9.12
CA ARG A 64 13.07 -14.46 9.97
C ARG A 64 12.05 -14.15 11.07
N THR A 65 11.98 -12.90 11.50
CA THR A 65 11.02 -12.41 12.49
C THR A 65 10.21 -11.23 11.96
N GLN A 66 9.12 -10.89 12.66
CA GLN A 66 8.30 -9.74 12.33
C GLN A 66 9.06 -8.42 12.48
N GLU A 67 9.91 -8.31 13.51
CA GLU A 67 10.73 -7.13 13.78
C GLU A 67 11.74 -6.91 12.66
N GLU A 68 12.42 -7.97 12.22
CA GLU A 68 13.34 -7.93 11.08
C GLU A 68 12.59 -7.52 9.80
N ARG A 69 11.37 -8.03 9.60
CA ARG A 69 10.53 -7.64 8.46
C ARG A 69 10.21 -6.15 8.49
N VAL A 70 9.81 -5.62 9.64
CA VAL A 70 9.53 -4.19 9.81
C VAL A 70 10.77 -3.34 9.50
N GLU A 71 11.93 -3.74 9.98
CA GLU A 71 13.17 -2.99 9.74
C GLU A 71 13.58 -3.00 8.27
N ASN A 72 13.51 -4.17 7.61
CA ASN A 72 13.79 -4.27 6.18
C ASN A 72 12.80 -3.43 5.33
N PHE A 73 11.53 -3.33 5.72
CA PHE A 73 10.57 -2.45 5.04
C PHE A 73 10.87 -0.97 5.25
N LYS A 74 11.32 -0.57 6.45
CA LYS A 74 11.76 0.82 6.69
C LYS A 74 12.96 1.17 5.83
N GLU A 75 13.94 0.27 5.73
CA GLU A 75 15.11 0.44 4.88
C GLU A 75 14.70 0.66 3.41
N TYR A 76 13.86 -0.24 2.87
CA TYR A 76 13.31 -0.13 1.53
C TYR A 76 12.54 1.18 1.30
N HIS A 77 11.62 1.54 2.20
CA HIS A 77 10.80 2.76 2.07
C HIS A 77 11.64 4.02 2.17
N THR A 78 12.63 4.05 3.07
CA THR A 78 13.56 5.17 3.23
C THR A 78 14.39 5.37 1.97
N TYR A 79 14.92 4.29 1.39
CA TYR A 79 15.66 4.35 0.14
C TYR A 79 14.81 4.95 -0.99
N LEU A 80 13.57 4.48 -1.17
CA LEU A 80 12.66 5.01 -2.20
C LEU A 80 12.34 6.49 -2.02
N LEU A 81 12.13 6.94 -0.77
CA LEU A 81 11.86 8.35 -0.48
C LEU A 81 13.06 9.25 -0.82
N GLN A 82 14.28 8.76 -0.62
CA GLN A 82 15.51 9.46 -0.98
C GLN A 82 15.71 9.60 -2.50
N GLN A 83 15.03 8.77 -3.30
CA GLN A 83 15.03 8.88 -4.76
C GLN A 83 14.03 9.90 -5.32
N TYR A 84 13.18 10.49 -4.47
CA TYR A 84 12.17 11.48 -4.86
C TYR A 84 11.19 11.01 -5.97
N LEU A 85 10.95 9.70 -6.04
CA LEU A 85 10.09 9.08 -7.08
C LEU A 85 8.61 9.36 -6.88
N TRP A 86 8.22 9.56 -5.63
CA TRP A 86 6.84 9.79 -5.23
C TRP A 86 6.79 10.60 -3.95
N ALA A 87 5.69 11.30 -3.72
CA ALA A 87 5.44 12.07 -2.52
C ALA A 87 4.03 11.78 -2.01
N PRO A 88 3.88 11.09 -0.85
CA PRO A 88 2.58 10.98 -0.21
C PRO A 88 2.15 12.35 0.33
N PHE A 89 0.99 12.85 -0.08
CA PHE A 89 0.52 14.20 0.28
C PHE A 89 -0.86 14.22 0.94
N TYR A 90 -1.60 13.11 0.93
CA TYR A 90 -2.95 13.07 1.48
C TYR A 90 -3.34 11.67 1.96
N LEU A 91 -3.89 11.59 3.17
CA LEU A 91 -4.53 10.40 3.73
C LEU A 91 -5.92 10.81 4.26
N PRO A 92 -7.01 10.53 3.53
CA PRO A 92 -8.36 10.93 3.95
C PRO A 92 -8.83 10.16 5.18
N ALA A 93 -9.58 10.82 6.06
CA ALA A 93 -10.34 10.13 7.09
C ALA A 93 -11.45 9.28 6.44
N LYS A 94 -11.60 8.02 6.88
CA LYS A 94 -12.73 7.17 6.50
C LYS A 94 -13.94 7.61 7.33
N ILE A 95 -14.94 8.20 6.68
CA ILE A 95 -16.18 8.68 7.34
C ILE A 95 -17.28 7.65 7.10
N PHE A 96 -17.92 7.19 8.18
CA PHE A 96 -19.08 6.32 8.13
C PHE A 96 -20.31 7.07 8.65
N ALA A 97 -21.39 7.09 7.87
CA ALA A 97 -22.68 7.62 8.28
C ALA A 97 -23.61 6.45 8.62
N VAL A 98 -24.20 6.47 9.81
CA VAL A 98 -25.02 5.37 10.33
C VAL A 98 -26.40 5.88 10.76
N GLY A 99 -27.42 5.06 10.57
CA GLY A 99 -28.75 5.37 11.09
C GLY A 99 -28.77 5.32 12.62
N ASN A 100 -29.63 6.12 13.26
CA ASN A 100 -29.77 6.18 14.72
C ASN A 100 -30.21 4.85 15.38
N ARG A 101 -30.69 3.89 14.58
CA ARG A 101 -31.04 2.54 15.03
C ARG A 101 -29.82 1.63 15.21
N LEU A 102 -28.66 2.02 14.68
CA LEU A 102 -27.45 1.22 14.75
C LEU A 102 -26.77 1.45 16.11
N VAL A 103 -26.64 0.37 16.87
CA VAL A 103 -25.92 0.37 18.15
C VAL A 103 -24.54 -0.23 17.92
N TYR A 104 -23.50 0.58 18.04
CA TYR A 104 -22.12 0.08 18.03
C TYR A 104 -21.79 -0.53 19.40
N PRO A 105 -21.33 -1.78 19.48
CA PRO A 105 -20.93 -2.39 20.75
C PRO A 105 -19.79 -1.60 21.40
N LYS A 106 -19.88 -1.32 22.70
CA LYS A 106 -18.81 -0.61 23.45
C LYS A 106 -17.48 -1.35 23.42
N ASP A 107 -17.53 -2.68 23.39
CA ASP A 107 -16.36 -3.56 23.50
C ASP A 107 -16.02 -4.24 22.17
N ALA A 108 -16.34 -3.60 21.04
CA ALA A 108 -15.94 -4.10 19.73
C ALA A 108 -14.40 -4.07 19.62
N LEU A 109 -13.78 -5.26 19.53
CA LEU A 109 -12.35 -5.41 19.28
C LEU A 109 -11.96 -4.99 17.86
N ASP A 110 -12.92 -5.00 16.93
CA ASP A 110 -12.67 -4.64 15.53
C ASP A 110 -12.80 -3.13 15.31
N ARG A 111 -11.73 -2.51 14.81
CA ARG A 111 -11.69 -1.11 14.41
C ARG A 111 -12.32 -0.87 13.04
N ARG A 112 -12.72 -1.92 12.32
CA ARG A 112 -13.38 -1.82 11.02
C ARG A 112 -14.89 -1.67 11.22
N PHE A 113 -15.45 -0.62 10.62
CA PHE A 113 -16.89 -0.41 10.64
C PHE A 113 -17.65 -1.42 9.75
N MET A 114 -17.01 -1.89 8.67
CA MET A 114 -17.55 -2.86 7.72
C MET A 114 -16.53 -3.98 7.49
N GLY A 115 -16.91 -5.23 7.71
CA GLY A 115 -16.07 -6.41 7.54
C GLY A 115 -16.49 -7.57 8.44
N ILE A 116 -15.96 -8.77 8.19
CA ILE A 116 -16.07 -9.89 9.13
C ILE A 116 -15.08 -9.61 10.27
N GLY A 117 -15.61 -9.29 11.44
CA GLY A 117 -14.85 -9.23 12.67
C GLY A 117 -14.66 -10.64 13.24
N VAL A 118 -13.47 -10.93 13.74
CA VAL A 118 -13.24 -12.12 14.57
C VAL A 118 -13.66 -11.76 15.98
N LEU A 119 -14.71 -12.41 16.49
CA LEU A 119 -14.99 -12.39 17.92
C LEU A 119 -14.08 -13.41 18.59
N ASP A 120 -13.16 -12.94 19.43
CA ASP A 120 -12.39 -13.80 20.31
C ASP A 120 -13.22 -14.07 21.56
N TRP A 121 -13.61 -15.33 21.78
CA TRP A 121 -14.29 -15.76 23.01
C TRP A 121 -13.34 -16.68 23.77
N ASP A 122 -12.93 -16.27 24.97
CA ASP A 122 -12.43 -17.22 25.96
C ASP A 122 -13.62 -18.04 26.49
N LEU A 123 -13.62 -19.35 26.20
CA LEU A 123 -14.50 -20.29 26.86
C LEU A 123 -13.90 -20.65 28.23
N LYS A 124 -14.72 -20.52 29.29
CA LYS A 124 -14.36 -20.95 30.66
C LYS A 124 -14.32 -22.47 30.80
#